data_AF-A0A349QN80-F1
#
_entry.id   AF-A0A349QN80-F1
#
_cell.length_a   1.000
_cell.length_b   1.000
_cell.length_c   1.000
_cell.angle_alpha   90.00
_cell.angle_beta   90.00
_cell.angle_gamma   90.00
#
_symmetry.space_group_name_H-M   'P 1'
#
loop_
_entity.id
_entity.type
_entity.pdbx_description
1 polymer ?
#
loop_
_entity_poly.entity_id
_entity_poly.type
_entity_poly.pdbx_seq_one_letter_code
_entity_poly.pdbx_strand_id
1 'polypeptide(L)'
;MAMRITNNIILHNTSININGNKGNVDTLNNQMTSQKKIQRPSDDPVTAIRALRLRSTLSEIDQYYEKNIPDAESWLSVTETAISSMQDVIKTIRTQCEYGAQDSLTIDNRKTILTQLEKLRDKVYSEGNADYAGRTVFTGYRTNKKLTFTEDEQKTAYEITQNMSYSDLQEHRYYGNDVIVPGNQTDVKDKTKIASPTQAAYNRIRLGYDGIDSLDTTDATGTTNKISANGAKTAVSYHYTDAAGTKQTGNMNVTVYDSYDKWLAASTATPKSYDIADGEAVLIRDTGEMVFSKSAADTLSTNKASLDISYTKTGFTNGELRPEYYYNCTNITDKNNPLKYEKYDKNGNQIYQDIDYVVAANQTLTVNTEASNVFDHGLSRDVDELIDAVQRSLDAEQKVTDLEAMKKMQEYSSDDCQASLEEWIAAAKKERDYANDNMQKLYNSYIGNCDTYLQKVNLALTDVGSKGQSLALTKNRMSNEQETMEELKSKNEDRELSDIILEYTAAYTAYQSSLQAASKVNQVTLLSYL
;
A
#
# COMPACT_ATOMS: atom_id res chain seq x y z
N MET A 1 -3.11 -45.99 86.94
CA MET A 1 -4.55 -45.68 86.77
C MET A 1 -4.97 -46.15 85.39
N ALA A 2 -5.78 -47.21 85.30
CA ALA A 2 -6.35 -47.66 84.04
C ALA A 2 -7.49 -46.71 83.64
N MET A 3 -7.39 -46.08 82.47
CA MET A 3 -8.40 -45.16 81.94
C MET A 3 -9.68 -45.95 81.62
N ARG A 4 -10.83 -45.55 82.19
CA ARG A 4 -12.13 -46.21 81.97
C ARG A 4 -12.72 -45.72 80.65
N ILE A 5 -12.55 -46.50 79.58
CA ILE A 5 -13.23 -46.24 78.30
C ILE A 5 -14.72 -46.51 78.51
N THR A 6 -15.57 -45.48 78.38
CA THR A 6 -17.03 -45.60 78.52
C THR A 6 -17.66 -45.95 77.18
N ASN A 7 -18.78 -46.70 77.20
CA ASN A 7 -19.50 -47.06 75.97
C ASN A 7 -19.86 -45.83 75.11
N ASN A 8 -20.12 -44.69 75.75
CA ASN A 8 -20.39 -43.42 75.09
C ASN A 8 -19.17 -42.84 74.33
N ILE A 9 -17.95 -43.05 74.85
CA ILE A 9 -16.69 -42.67 74.17
C ILE A 9 -16.46 -43.57 72.96
N ILE A 10 -16.77 -44.87 73.07
CA ILE A 10 -16.66 -45.81 71.94
C ILE A 10 -17.65 -45.42 70.85
N LEU A 11 -18.92 -45.17 71.18
CA LEU A 11 -19.95 -44.74 70.22
C LEU A 11 -19.61 -43.41 69.54
N HIS A 12 -19.08 -42.44 70.29
CA HIS A 12 -18.65 -41.16 69.74
C HIS A 12 -17.47 -41.33 68.76
N ASN A 13 -16.45 -42.09 69.16
CA ASN A 13 -15.31 -42.41 68.29
C ASN A 13 -15.75 -43.18 67.04
N THR A 14 -16.67 -44.14 67.17
CA THR A 14 -17.22 -44.88 66.04
C THR A 14 -18.02 -43.96 65.10
N SER A 15 -18.81 -43.02 65.64
CA SER A 15 -19.53 -42.02 64.83
C SER A 15 -18.59 -41.09 64.08
N ILE A 16 -17.50 -40.63 64.71
CA ILE A 16 -16.44 -39.84 64.04
C ILE A 16 -15.82 -40.64 62.89
N ASN A 17 -15.50 -41.92 63.11
CA ASN A 17 -14.91 -42.79 62.08
C ASN A 17 -15.88 -43.05 60.91
N ILE A 18 -17.17 -43.31 61.19
CA ILE A 18 -18.21 -43.48 60.15
C ILE A 18 -18.35 -42.19 59.34
N ASN A 19 -18.46 -41.04 60.00
CA ASN A 19 -18.61 -39.76 59.31
C ASN A 19 -17.36 -39.39 58.50
N GLY A 20 -16.16 -39.69 59.01
CA GLY A 20 -14.91 -39.52 58.26
C GLY A 20 -14.86 -40.41 57.01
N ASN A 21 -15.18 -41.70 57.15
CA ASN A 21 -15.21 -42.62 56.02
C ASN A 21 -16.31 -42.27 55.01
N LYS A 22 -17.47 -41.78 55.47
CA LYS A 22 -18.53 -41.26 54.60
C LYS A 22 -18.05 -40.07 53.77
N GLY A 23 -17.37 -39.11 54.40
CA GLY A 23 -16.80 -37.96 53.71
C GLY A 23 -15.78 -38.35 52.64
N ASN A 24 -14.94 -39.36 52.91
CA ASN A 24 -14.00 -39.90 51.92
C ASN A 24 -14.72 -40.55 50.73
N VAL A 25 -15.76 -41.35 50.98
CA VAL A 25 -16.59 -41.97 49.93
C VAL A 25 -17.28 -40.89 49.09
N ASP A 26 -17.87 -39.87 49.72
CA ASP A 26 -18.54 -38.78 49.02
C ASP A 26 -17.55 -37.98 48.15
N THR A 27 -16.34 -37.73 48.65
CA THR A 27 -15.27 -37.05 47.90
C THR A 27 -14.82 -37.88 46.70
N LEU A 28 -14.53 -39.17 46.89
CA LEU A 28 -14.13 -40.08 45.80
C LEU A 28 -15.25 -40.27 44.78
N ASN A 29 -16.52 -40.27 45.19
CA ASN A 29 -17.66 -40.30 44.29
C ASN A 29 -17.75 -39.02 43.42
N ASN A 30 -17.51 -37.86 44.01
CA ASN A 30 -17.45 -36.59 43.27
C ASN A 30 -16.24 -36.55 42.31
N GLN A 31 -15.07 -37.04 42.75
CA GLN A 31 -13.89 -37.19 41.88
C GLN A 31 -14.14 -38.22 40.77
N MET A 32 -14.89 -39.29 41.02
CA MET A 32 -15.28 -40.27 39.99
C MET A 32 -16.17 -39.64 38.92
N THR A 33 -17.07 -38.74 39.33
CA THR A 33 -17.95 -38.03 38.39
C THR A 33 -17.22 -36.95 37.60
N SER A 34 -16.32 -36.19 38.23
CA SER A 34 -15.63 -35.05 37.61
C SER A 34 -14.28 -35.40 36.96
N GLN A 35 -13.68 -36.53 37.33
CA GLN A 35 -12.31 -36.95 36.99
C GLN A 35 -11.22 -35.93 37.35
N LYS A 36 -11.50 -35.00 38.28
CA LYS A 36 -10.55 -34.00 38.75
C LYS A 36 -9.98 -34.36 40.12
N LYS A 37 -8.71 -34.01 40.36
CA LYS A 37 -8.00 -34.15 41.64
C LYS A 37 -8.60 -33.26 42.73
N ILE A 38 -9.06 -32.07 42.35
CA ILE A 38 -9.62 -31.08 43.27
C ILE A 38 -10.97 -30.58 42.75
N GLN A 39 -11.95 -30.40 43.65
CA GLN A 39 -13.17 -29.65 43.34
C GLN A 39 -13.10 -28.21 43.84
N ARG A 40 -12.48 -28.00 44.99
CA ARG A 40 -12.38 -26.68 45.63
C ARG A 40 -10.92 -26.31 45.85
N PRO A 41 -10.58 -25.02 45.77
CA PRO A 41 -9.22 -24.56 46.10
C PRO A 41 -8.78 -24.89 47.53
N SER A 42 -9.73 -25.14 48.45
CA SER A 42 -9.47 -25.57 49.82
C SER A 42 -8.91 -27.00 49.94
N ASP A 43 -9.18 -27.86 48.95
CA ASP A 43 -8.87 -29.29 49.03
C ASP A 43 -7.37 -29.54 48.83
N ASP A 44 -6.76 -28.80 47.89
CA ASP A 44 -5.30 -28.68 47.75
C ASP A 44 -4.96 -27.30 47.16
N PRO A 45 -4.53 -26.33 48.00
CA PRO A 45 -4.23 -24.97 47.54
C PRO A 45 -3.01 -24.92 46.61
N VAL A 46 -2.07 -25.88 46.70
CA VAL A 46 -0.87 -25.89 45.86
C VAL A 46 -1.24 -26.31 44.43
N THR A 47 -1.99 -27.39 44.29
CA THR A 47 -2.51 -27.85 43.00
C THR A 47 -3.45 -26.81 42.38
N ALA A 48 -4.29 -26.16 43.20
CA ALA A 48 -5.19 -25.11 42.76
C ALA A 48 -4.47 -23.87 42.22
N ILE A 49 -3.40 -23.38 42.90
CA ILE A 49 -2.63 -22.23 42.41
C ILE A 49 -1.92 -22.57 41.10
N ARG A 50 -1.35 -23.77 40.98
CA ARG A 50 -0.70 -24.23 39.73
C ARG A 50 -1.71 -24.34 38.58
N ALA A 51 -2.88 -24.90 38.84
CA ALA A 51 -3.99 -24.99 37.90
C ALA A 51 -4.39 -23.60 37.37
N LEU A 52 -4.55 -22.61 38.26
CA LEU A 52 -4.89 -21.24 37.87
C LEU A 52 -3.83 -20.60 36.97
N ARG A 53 -2.54 -20.79 37.30
CA ARG A 53 -1.45 -20.28 36.47
C ARG A 53 -1.44 -20.94 35.09
N LEU A 54 -1.52 -22.27 35.05
CA LEU A 54 -1.56 -23.02 33.78
C LEU A 54 -2.75 -22.63 32.92
N ARG A 55 -3.93 -22.43 33.52
CA ARG A 55 -5.12 -21.93 32.80
C ARG A 55 -4.94 -20.52 32.26
N SER A 56 -4.32 -19.62 33.03
CA SER A 56 -4.03 -18.26 32.58
C SER A 56 -3.07 -18.28 31.39
N THR A 57 -1.96 -19.01 31.51
CA THR A 57 -0.98 -19.14 30.43
C THR A 57 -1.56 -19.82 29.20
N LEU A 58 -2.34 -20.89 29.37
CA LEU A 58 -3.04 -21.54 28.27
C LEU A 58 -4.00 -20.56 27.58
N SER A 59 -4.78 -19.79 28.33
CA SER A 59 -5.67 -18.78 27.75
C SER A 59 -4.93 -17.69 26.97
N GLU A 60 -3.72 -17.30 27.39
CA GLU A 60 -2.87 -16.37 26.63
C GLU A 60 -2.36 -17.01 25.35
N ILE A 61 -1.88 -18.26 25.42
CA ILE A 61 -1.42 -19.02 24.25
C ILE A 61 -2.58 -19.24 23.25
N ASP A 62 -3.77 -19.61 23.72
CA ASP A 62 -4.97 -19.79 22.91
C ASP A 62 -5.32 -18.48 22.18
N GLN A 63 -5.21 -17.33 22.86
CA GLN A 63 -5.42 -16.03 22.22
C GLN A 63 -4.40 -15.78 21.09
N TYR A 64 -3.13 -16.09 21.32
CA TYR A 64 -2.09 -15.91 20.30
C TYR A 64 -2.30 -16.88 19.13
N TYR A 65 -2.48 -18.17 19.40
CA TYR A 65 -2.52 -19.25 18.44
C TYR A 65 -3.84 -19.33 17.67
N GLU A 66 -4.98 -19.20 18.33
CA GLU A 66 -6.30 -19.41 17.71
C GLU A 66 -6.88 -18.14 17.12
N LYS A 67 -6.43 -16.95 17.54
CA LYS A 67 -7.00 -15.66 17.08
C LYS A 67 -5.97 -14.79 16.38
N ASN A 68 -4.93 -14.37 17.08
CA ASN A 68 -4.02 -13.33 16.56
C ASN A 68 -3.20 -13.84 15.37
N ILE A 69 -2.67 -15.06 15.45
CA ILE A 69 -1.88 -15.66 14.35
C ILE A 69 -2.75 -15.90 13.10
N PRO A 70 -3.93 -16.53 13.17
CA PRO A 70 -4.80 -16.70 12.00
C PRO A 70 -5.28 -15.38 11.38
N ASP A 71 -5.54 -14.35 12.20
CA ASP A 71 -5.90 -13.01 11.72
C ASP A 71 -4.72 -12.37 10.96
N ALA A 72 -3.51 -12.47 11.51
CA ALA A 72 -2.28 -12.02 10.84
C ALA A 72 -1.99 -12.81 9.54
N GLU A 73 -2.16 -14.14 9.54
CA GLU A 73 -1.99 -14.97 8.34
C GLU A 73 -2.94 -14.54 7.23
N SER A 74 -4.21 -14.30 7.59
CA SER A 74 -5.22 -13.84 6.65
C SER A 74 -4.92 -12.45 6.10
N TRP A 75 -4.49 -11.51 6.96
CA TRP A 75 -4.08 -10.17 6.56
C TRP A 75 -2.90 -10.21 5.57
N LEU A 76 -1.86 -10.99 5.90
CA LEU A 76 -0.69 -11.16 5.04
C LEU A 76 -1.06 -11.82 3.71
N SER A 77 -1.95 -12.81 3.72
CA SER A 77 -2.40 -13.50 2.50
C SER A 77 -3.19 -12.58 1.56
N VAL A 78 -4.09 -11.74 2.08
CA VAL A 78 -4.80 -10.72 1.29
C VAL A 78 -3.81 -9.72 0.70
N THR A 79 -2.85 -9.26 1.52
CA THR A 79 -1.81 -8.33 1.10
C THR A 79 -0.93 -8.93 -0.01
N GLU A 80 -0.48 -10.18 0.15
CA GLU A 80 0.33 -10.92 -0.82
C GLU A 80 -0.40 -11.07 -2.16
N THR A 81 -1.69 -11.42 -2.12
CA THR A 81 -2.53 -11.57 -3.33
C THR A 81 -2.65 -10.25 -4.10
N ALA A 82 -2.85 -9.14 -3.40
CA ALA A 82 -2.92 -7.83 -4.03
C ALA A 82 -1.57 -7.39 -4.62
N ILE A 83 -0.46 -7.62 -3.92
CA ILE A 83 0.90 -7.33 -4.42
C ILE A 83 1.23 -8.19 -5.65
N SER A 84 0.88 -9.49 -5.64
CA SER A 84 1.08 -10.38 -6.79
C SER A 84 0.27 -9.96 -8.00
N SER A 85 -0.99 -9.55 -7.80
CA SER A 85 -1.85 -9.06 -8.88
C SER A 85 -1.26 -7.78 -9.51
N MET A 86 -0.72 -6.89 -8.69
CA MET A 86 -0.01 -5.68 -9.14
C MET A 86 1.26 -6.04 -9.92
N GLN A 87 2.04 -7.01 -9.46
CA GLN A 87 3.23 -7.50 -10.15
C GLN A 87 2.89 -7.96 -11.58
N ASP A 88 1.78 -8.68 -11.75
CA ASP A 88 1.33 -9.17 -13.06
C ASP A 88 0.83 -8.04 -13.96
N VAL A 89 0.17 -7.01 -13.40
CA VAL A 89 -0.21 -5.80 -14.14
C VAL A 89 1.03 -5.09 -14.69
N ILE A 90 2.05 -4.85 -13.85
CA ILE A 90 3.28 -4.17 -14.30
C ILE A 90 4.04 -5.03 -15.33
N LYS A 91 4.13 -6.35 -15.13
CA LYS A 91 4.72 -7.25 -16.14
C LYS A 91 3.98 -7.15 -17.48
N THR A 92 2.65 -7.09 -17.46
CA THR A 92 1.85 -6.95 -18.67
C THR A 92 2.10 -5.61 -19.35
N ILE A 93 2.15 -4.51 -18.60
CA ILE A 93 2.50 -3.17 -19.13
C ILE A 93 3.89 -3.21 -19.78
N ARG A 94 4.87 -3.80 -19.10
CA ARG A 94 6.23 -3.97 -19.62
C ARG A 94 6.25 -4.74 -20.94
N THR A 95 5.51 -5.84 -21.04
CA THR A 95 5.36 -6.60 -22.28
C THR A 95 4.70 -5.78 -23.39
N GLN A 96 3.70 -4.95 -23.09
CA GLN A 96 3.12 -4.03 -24.07
C GLN A 96 4.12 -2.96 -24.51
N CYS A 97 4.99 -2.49 -23.60
CA CYS A 97 6.08 -1.57 -23.95
C CYS A 97 7.10 -2.24 -24.88
N GLU A 98 7.45 -3.51 -24.65
CA GLU A 98 8.32 -4.27 -25.56
C GLU A 98 7.71 -4.47 -26.94
N TYR A 99 6.40 -4.74 -27.01
CA TYR A 99 5.70 -4.84 -28.29
C TYR A 99 5.64 -3.49 -29.00
N GLY A 100 5.26 -2.40 -28.31
CA GLY A 100 5.15 -1.08 -28.93
C GLY A 100 6.48 -0.42 -29.31
N ALA A 101 7.61 -0.88 -28.75
CA ALA A 101 8.95 -0.42 -29.15
C ALA A 101 9.43 -0.97 -30.52
N GLN A 102 8.71 -1.92 -31.12
CA GLN A 102 9.09 -2.53 -32.40
C GLN A 102 8.75 -1.63 -33.60
N ASP A 103 9.65 -1.59 -34.60
CA ASP A 103 9.51 -0.73 -35.79
C ASP A 103 8.37 -1.13 -36.73
N SER A 104 7.98 -2.41 -36.75
CA SER A 104 7.06 -2.96 -37.75
C SER A 104 5.58 -2.96 -37.32
N LEU A 105 5.17 -2.08 -36.41
CA LEU A 105 3.79 -2.05 -35.91
C LEU A 105 2.81 -1.53 -36.96
N THR A 106 1.75 -2.30 -37.19
CA THR A 106 0.60 -1.86 -37.99
C THR A 106 -0.33 -0.95 -37.17
N ILE A 107 -1.16 -0.15 -37.86
CA ILE A 107 -2.14 0.74 -37.23
C ILE A 107 -3.12 -0.06 -36.33
N ASP A 108 -3.56 -1.23 -36.78
CA ASP A 108 -4.47 -2.08 -36.00
C ASP A 108 -3.81 -2.64 -34.73
N ASN A 109 -2.52 -2.97 -34.80
CA ASN A 109 -1.75 -3.38 -33.62
C ASN A 109 -1.64 -2.22 -32.61
N ARG A 110 -1.39 -0.99 -33.07
CA ARG A 110 -1.35 0.21 -32.21
C ARG A 110 -2.69 0.46 -31.51
N LYS A 111 -3.81 0.35 -32.21
CA LYS A 111 -5.16 0.45 -31.60
C LYS A 111 -5.42 -0.64 -30.55
N THR A 112 -4.92 -1.84 -30.80
CA THR A 112 -5.02 -2.95 -29.84
C THR A 112 -4.22 -2.66 -28.58
N ILE A 113 -2.99 -2.16 -28.72
CA ILE A 113 -2.14 -1.74 -27.59
C ILE A 113 -2.82 -0.63 -26.79
N LEU A 114 -3.37 0.38 -27.47
CA LEU A 114 -4.12 1.47 -26.82
C LEU A 114 -5.24 0.92 -25.93
N THR A 115 -6.11 0.08 -26.50
CA THR A 115 -7.24 -0.53 -25.76
C THR A 115 -6.76 -1.38 -24.58
N GLN A 116 -5.60 -2.04 -24.71
CA GLN A 116 -5.02 -2.83 -23.63
C GLN A 116 -4.43 -1.95 -22.52
N LEU A 117 -3.71 -0.88 -22.87
CA LEU A 117 -3.15 0.08 -21.92
C LEU A 117 -4.24 0.81 -21.14
N GLU A 118 -5.34 1.21 -21.79
CA GLU A 118 -6.49 1.82 -21.11
C GLU A 118 -7.09 0.89 -20.05
N LYS A 119 -7.24 -0.40 -20.35
CA LYS A 119 -7.73 -1.39 -19.37
C LYS A 119 -6.73 -1.63 -18.24
N LEU A 120 -5.44 -1.60 -18.54
CA LEU A 120 -4.39 -1.78 -17.53
C LEU A 120 -4.34 -0.57 -16.60
N ARG A 121 -4.48 0.65 -17.13
CA ARG A 121 -4.58 1.90 -16.35
C ARG A 121 -5.64 1.79 -15.26
N ASP A 122 -6.86 1.40 -15.64
CA ASP A 122 -7.99 1.30 -14.71
C ASP A 122 -7.75 0.21 -13.63
N LYS A 123 -6.94 -0.81 -13.94
CA LYS A 123 -6.61 -1.90 -13.03
C LYS A 123 -5.43 -1.58 -12.08
N VAL A 124 -4.52 -0.69 -12.46
CA VAL A 124 -3.26 -0.44 -11.71
C VAL A 124 -3.51 -0.16 -10.23
N TYR A 125 -4.47 0.70 -9.90
CA TYR A 125 -4.75 1.07 -8.50
C TYR A 125 -5.99 0.40 -7.92
N SER A 126 -6.75 -0.39 -8.70
CA SER A 126 -7.90 -1.11 -8.16
C SER A 126 -7.49 -2.12 -7.10
N GLU A 127 -6.36 -2.79 -7.29
CA GLU A 127 -5.81 -3.79 -6.36
C GLU A 127 -5.34 -3.17 -5.03
N GLY A 128 -5.00 -1.88 -5.04
CA GLY A 128 -4.60 -1.14 -3.83
C GLY A 128 -5.75 -0.85 -2.86
N ASN A 129 -6.99 -1.12 -3.27
CA ASN A 129 -8.18 -1.01 -2.41
C ASN A 129 -8.56 -2.36 -1.76
N ALA A 130 -7.66 -3.33 -1.74
CA ALA A 130 -7.88 -4.61 -1.06
C ALA A 130 -8.27 -4.41 0.42
N ASP A 131 -9.24 -5.20 0.85
CA ASP A 131 -9.88 -5.10 2.17
C ASP A 131 -9.84 -6.44 2.89
N TYR A 132 -9.56 -6.38 4.20
CA TYR A 132 -9.69 -7.50 5.11
C TYR A 132 -10.57 -7.10 6.30
N ALA A 133 -11.73 -7.73 6.43
CA ALA A 133 -12.68 -7.48 7.51
C ALA A 133 -13.12 -6.00 7.68
N GLY A 134 -13.26 -5.26 6.57
CA GLY A 134 -13.63 -3.84 6.57
C GLY A 134 -12.47 -2.89 6.88
N ARG A 135 -11.23 -3.42 6.87
CA ARG A 135 -9.99 -2.66 6.99
C ARG A 135 -9.17 -2.77 5.70
N THR A 136 -8.87 -1.64 5.10
CA THR A 136 -7.99 -1.59 3.92
C THR A 136 -6.55 -1.89 4.31
N VAL A 137 -5.88 -2.74 3.53
CA VAL A 137 -4.60 -3.33 3.94
C VAL A 137 -3.38 -2.41 3.73
N PHE A 138 -3.51 -1.42 2.85
CA PHE A 138 -2.39 -0.55 2.42
C PHE A 138 -2.39 0.88 3.01
N THR A 139 -3.42 1.25 3.77
CA THR A 139 -3.69 2.65 4.17
C THR A 139 -3.12 3.03 5.53
N GLY A 140 -2.23 2.19 6.09
CA GLY A 140 -1.62 2.41 7.39
C GLY A 140 -2.68 2.52 8.49
N TYR A 141 -2.60 3.55 9.34
CA TYR A 141 -3.58 3.75 10.42
C TYR A 141 -4.97 4.14 9.95
N ARG A 142 -5.16 4.45 8.67
CA ARG A 142 -6.43 4.92 8.10
C ARG A 142 -7.19 3.77 7.44
N THR A 143 -7.36 2.68 8.17
CA THR A 143 -7.97 1.45 7.67
C THR A 143 -9.44 1.62 7.23
N ASN A 144 -10.09 2.74 7.58
CA ASN A 144 -11.46 3.06 7.18
C ASN A 144 -11.56 3.87 5.87
N LYS A 145 -10.43 4.30 5.31
CA LYS A 145 -10.35 5.01 4.04
C LYS A 145 -9.77 4.09 2.97
N LYS A 146 -10.14 4.33 1.72
CA LYS A 146 -9.57 3.64 0.55
C LYS A 146 -8.28 4.33 0.10
N LEU A 147 -7.48 3.62 -0.71
CA LEU A 147 -6.25 4.15 -1.29
C LEU A 147 -6.56 5.16 -2.39
N THR A 148 -7.54 4.85 -3.24
CA THR A 148 -7.97 5.72 -4.34
C THR A 148 -9.22 6.53 -3.97
N PHE A 149 -9.48 7.57 -4.75
CA PHE A 149 -10.82 8.16 -4.84
C PHE A 149 -11.77 7.18 -5.52
N THR A 150 -13.01 7.07 -5.01
CA THR A 150 -14.03 6.14 -5.54
C THR A 150 -15.01 6.81 -6.49
N GLU A 151 -15.03 8.14 -6.50
CA GLU A 151 -15.90 9.01 -7.29
C GLU A 151 -15.10 10.26 -7.66
N ASP A 152 -15.57 10.98 -8.68
CA ASP A 152 -14.95 12.24 -9.08
C ASP A 152 -15.22 13.33 -8.03
N GLU A 153 -14.18 13.69 -7.28
CA GLU A 153 -14.24 14.68 -6.20
C GLU A 153 -13.73 16.04 -6.69
N GLN A 154 -14.56 16.78 -7.43
CA GLN A 154 -14.20 18.08 -8.02
C GLN A 154 -13.95 19.21 -7.01
N LYS A 155 -14.39 19.05 -5.76
CA LYS A 155 -14.26 20.09 -4.70
C LYS A 155 -13.12 19.82 -3.74
N THR A 156 -12.55 18.62 -3.76
CA THR A 156 -11.52 18.22 -2.83
C THR A 156 -10.21 18.88 -3.23
N ALA A 157 -9.59 19.59 -2.29
CA ALA A 157 -8.40 20.38 -2.55
C ALA A 157 -7.29 20.02 -1.55
N TYR A 158 -6.07 19.86 -2.07
CA TYR A 158 -4.88 19.57 -1.29
C TYR A 158 -3.74 20.52 -1.63
N GLU A 159 -3.02 20.94 -0.60
CA GLU A 159 -1.66 21.46 -0.72
C GLU A 159 -0.70 20.30 -0.52
N ILE A 160 0.16 20.03 -1.48
CA ILE A 160 1.01 18.84 -1.54
C ILE A 160 2.46 19.31 -1.65
N THR A 161 3.33 18.76 -0.80
CA THR A 161 4.78 18.96 -0.88
C THR A 161 5.45 17.66 -1.27
N GLN A 162 6.17 17.70 -2.40
CA GLN A 162 6.89 16.56 -2.94
C GLN A 162 8.39 16.81 -2.91
N ASN A 163 9.11 15.83 -2.37
CA ASN A 163 10.56 15.79 -2.46
C ASN A 163 10.93 15.05 -3.74
N MET A 164 11.55 15.77 -4.66
CA MET A 164 12.06 15.25 -5.92
C MET A 164 13.59 15.28 -5.90
N SER A 165 14.22 14.41 -6.66
CA SER A 165 15.67 14.29 -6.72
C SER A 165 16.17 14.39 -8.16
N TYR A 166 17.48 14.61 -8.30
CA TYR A 166 18.16 14.54 -9.60
C TYR A 166 17.94 13.20 -10.33
N SER A 167 17.64 12.12 -9.61
CA SER A 167 17.33 10.80 -10.18
C SER A 167 16.03 10.78 -10.99
N ASP A 168 15.13 11.74 -10.73
CA ASP A 168 13.81 11.82 -11.35
C ASP A 168 13.86 12.64 -12.65
N LEU A 169 15.04 13.17 -13.02
CA LEU A 169 15.25 13.85 -14.29
C LEU A 169 15.18 12.84 -15.44
N GLN A 170 14.26 13.11 -16.36
CA GLN A 170 14.07 12.31 -17.56
C GLN A 170 14.12 13.20 -18.81
N GLU A 171 14.78 12.74 -19.86
CA GLU A 171 14.71 13.41 -21.16
C GLU A 171 13.31 13.25 -21.73
N HIS A 172 12.66 14.36 -22.07
CA HIS A 172 11.39 14.37 -22.77
C HIS A 172 11.44 15.24 -24.02
N ARG A 173 10.69 14.81 -25.03
CA ARG A 173 10.64 15.43 -26.36
C ARG A 173 9.34 16.18 -26.51
N TYR A 174 9.44 17.49 -26.59
CA TYR A 174 8.34 18.38 -26.87
C TYR A 174 8.21 18.60 -28.37
N TYR A 175 6.98 18.52 -28.84
CA TYR A 175 6.63 18.69 -30.23
C TYR A 175 5.71 19.90 -30.34
N GLY A 176 5.90 20.71 -31.38
CA GLY A 176 5.12 21.91 -31.62
C GLY A 176 4.95 22.16 -33.10
N ASN A 177 4.05 23.09 -33.42
CA ASN A 177 3.64 23.42 -34.79
C ASN A 177 3.07 22.18 -35.52
N ASP A 178 2.07 21.55 -34.90
CA ASP A 178 1.36 20.40 -35.48
C ASP A 178 0.61 20.80 -36.76
N VAL A 179 0.52 19.87 -37.71
CA VAL A 179 -0.21 20.06 -38.96
C VAL A 179 -1.71 20.02 -38.67
N ILE A 180 -2.41 21.07 -39.10
CA ILE A 180 -3.87 21.15 -39.08
C ILE A 180 -4.36 20.84 -40.49
N VAL A 181 -5.23 19.84 -40.63
CA VAL A 181 -5.79 19.48 -41.94
C VAL A 181 -6.60 20.67 -42.49
N PRO A 182 -6.33 21.15 -43.72
CA PRO A 182 -7.05 22.29 -44.29
C PRO A 182 -8.55 21.99 -44.45
N GLY A 183 -9.41 22.93 -44.04
CA GLY A 183 -10.85 22.77 -44.14
C GLY A 183 -11.45 23.14 -45.51
N ASN A 184 -10.79 24.04 -46.25
CA ASN A 184 -11.28 24.60 -47.52
C ASN A 184 -10.17 24.75 -48.57
N GLN A 185 -10.56 24.88 -49.86
CA GLN A 185 -9.64 25.11 -50.99
C GLN A 185 -8.76 26.36 -50.86
N THR A 186 -9.22 27.39 -50.15
CA THR A 186 -8.44 28.61 -49.85
C THR A 186 -7.32 28.33 -48.84
N ASP A 187 -7.57 27.45 -47.87
CA ASP A 187 -6.59 27.09 -46.83
C ASP A 187 -5.50 26.16 -47.37
N VAL A 188 -5.84 25.30 -48.32
CA VAL A 188 -4.88 24.44 -49.03
C VAL A 188 -3.85 25.26 -49.80
N LYS A 189 -4.26 26.39 -50.38
CA LYS A 189 -3.39 27.29 -51.16
C LYS A 189 -2.56 28.25 -50.29
N ASP A 190 -2.90 28.39 -49.02
CA ASP A 190 -2.18 29.28 -48.11
C ASP A 190 -0.93 28.59 -47.55
N LYS A 191 0.20 28.83 -48.22
CA LYS A 191 1.50 28.29 -47.80
C LYS A 191 1.96 28.76 -46.42
N THR A 192 1.39 29.83 -45.88
CA THR A 192 1.72 30.31 -44.53
C THR A 192 1.08 29.48 -43.43
N LYS A 193 0.06 28.68 -43.77
CA LYS A 193 -0.61 27.75 -42.85
C LYS A 193 0.04 26.37 -42.82
N ILE A 194 0.95 26.08 -43.75
CA ILE A 194 1.71 24.83 -43.75
C ILE A 194 2.56 24.82 -42.49
N ALA A 195 2.18 23.95 -41.55
CA ALA A 195 2.90 23.84 -40.30
C ALA A 195 4.31 23.29 -40.55
N SER A 196 5.27 23.75 -39.74
CA SER A 196 6.64 23.24 -39.74
C SER A 196 6.88 22.51 -38.43
N PRO A 197 6.60 21.19 -38.35
CA PRO A 197 6.78 20.43 -37.12
C PRO A 197 8.21 20.59 -36.59
N THR A 198 8.29 20.99 -35.33
CA THR A 198 9.53 21.19 -34.58
C THR A 198 9.58 20.23 -33.41
N GLN A 199 10.78 19.72 -33.11
CA GLN A 199 11.07 18.89 -31.94
C GLN A 199 12.11 19.58 -31.08
N ALA A 200 11.91 19.60 -29.77
CA ALA A 200 12.91 20.03 -28.80
C ALA A 200 12.99 19.00 -27.67
N ALA A 201 14.21 18.64 -27.28
CA ALA A 201 14.44 17.71 -26.17
C ALA A 201 14.93 18.48 -24.95
N TYR A 202 14.25 18.30 -23.82
CA TYR A 202 14.61 18.91 -22.54
C TYR A 202 14.56 17.85 -21.44
N ASN A 203 15.28 18.11 -20.34
CA ASN A 203 15.13 17.31 -19.14
C ASN A 203 13.94 17.82 -18.36
N ARG A 204 13.09 16.92 -17.86
CA ARG A 204 11.93 17.25 -17.04
C ARG A 204 11.90 16.43 -15.75
N ILE A 205 11.23 16.97 -14.75
CA ILE A 205 10.74 16.25 -13.57
C ILE A 205 9.21 16.32 -13.61
N ARG A 206 8.56 15.17 -13.43
CA ARG A 206 7.10 15.05 -13.39
C ARG A 206 6.63 15.03 -11.94
N LEU A 207 5.58 15.80 -11.64
CA LEU A 207 4.97 15.84 -10.31
C LEU A 207 4.02 14.65 -10.07
N GLY A 208 3.56 14.53 -8.83
CA GLY A 208 2.48 13.64 -8.36
C GLY A 208 1.25 13.59 -9.24
N TYR A 209 0.87 14.77 -9.67
CA TYR A 209 -0.46 15.02 -10.19
C TYR A 209 -0.38 16.00 -11.36
N ASP A 210 -1.31 15.88 -12.27
CA ASP A 210 -1.61 16.82 -13.33
C ASP A 210 -2.59 17.91 -12.84
N GLY A 211 -2.96 18.85 -13.70
CA GLY A 211 -4.02 19.83 -13.44
C GLY A 211 -3.81 20.65 -12.16
N ILE A 212 -2.61 21.19 -11.95
CA ILE A 212 -2.29 21.93 -10.72
C ILE A 212 -2.85 23.36 -10.76
N ASP A 213 -3.38 23.82 -9.62
CA ASP A 213 -3.94 25.17 -9.47
C ASP A 213 -2.86 26.23 -9.33
N SER A 214 -1.82 25.94 -8.55
CA SER A 214 -0.73 26.87 -8.30
C SER A 214 0.55 26.15 -7.89
N LEU A 215 1.68 26.75 -8.25
CA LEU A 215 2.97 26.47 -7.62
C LEU A 215 3.06 27.30 -6.34
N ASP A 216 3.34 26.63 -5.23
CA ASP A 216 3.35 27.24 -3.91
C ASP A 216 4.79 27.41 -3.44
N THR A 217 5.24 28.65 -3.25
CA THR A 217 6.58 28.96 -2.74
C THR A 217 6.48 29.59 -1.37
N THR A 218 7.29 29.13 -0.42
CA THR A 218 7.34 29.71 0.91
C THR A 218 8.46 30.72 0.97
N ASP A 219 8.16 31.96 1.34
CA ASP A 219 9.18 32.98 1.52
C ASP A 219 9.99 32.78 2.82
N ALA A 220 11.06 33.56 2.99
CA ALA A 220 11.90 33.52 4.18
C ALA A 220 11.15 33.90 5.49
N THR A 221 9.94 34.47 5.38
CA THR A 221 9.08 34.83 6.52
C THR A 221 8.08 33.71 6.88
N GLY A 222 8.05 32.63 6.10
CA GLY A 222 7.12 31.51 6.28
C GLY A 222 5.75 31.72 5.63
N THR A 223 5.60 32.73 4.78
CA THR A 223 4.34 32.99 4.04
C THR A 223 4.33 32.19 2.74
N THR A 224 3.28 31.41 2.52
CA THR A 224 3.07 30.66 1.27
C THR A 224 2.48 31.57 0.20
N ASN A 225 3.23 31.78 -0.88
CA ASN A 225 2.79 32.49 -2.07
C ASN A 225 2.31 31.48 -3.13
N LYS A 226 1.05 31.60 -3.56
CA LYS A 226 0.46 30.74 -4.59
C LYS A 226 0.59 31.40 -5.97
N ILE A 227 1.35 30.78 -6.86
CA ILE A 227 1.66 31.29 -8.20
C ILE A 227 0.84 30.52 -9.23
N SER A 228 -0.14 31.18 -9.84
CA SER A 228 -1.06 30.58 -10.83
C SER A 228 -1.20 31.38 -12.13
N ALA A 229 -0.63 32.58 -12.22
CA ALA A 229 -0.76 33.41 -13.41
C ALA A 229 0.16 32.92 -14.55
N ASN A 230 -0.38 32.80 -15.76
CA ASN A 230 0.38 32.39 -16.94
C ASN A 230 1.52 33.39 -17.25
N GLY A 231 2.75 32.88 -17.35
CA GLY A 231 3.98 33.65 -17.53
C GLY A 231 4.56 34.23 -16.23
N ALA A 232 4.00 33.91 -15.05
CA ALA A 232 4.55 34.36 -13.77
C ALA A 232 5.87 33.66 -13.46
N LYS A 233 6.84 34.41 -12.93
CA LYS A 233 8.14 33.90 -12.51
C LYS A 233 8.24 33.85 -10.99
N THR A 234 8.80 32.76 -10.47
CA THR A 234 9.10 32.59 -9.03
C THR A 234 10.41 31.84 -8.84
N ALA A 235 11.05 32.00 -7.69
CA ALA A 235 12.21 31.20 -7.33
C ALA A 235 11.77 29.93 -6.60
N VAL A 236 12.34 28.78 -6.97
CA VAL A 236 12.20 27.49 -6.28
C VAL A 236 13.58 27.09 -5.74
N SER A 237 13.61 26.66 -4.49
CA SER A 237 14.85 26.25 -3.84
C SER A 237 15.19 24.79 -4.14
N TYR A 238 16.49 24.52 -4.31
CA TYR A 238 17.04 23.18 -4.40
C TYR A 238 18.15 23.01 -3.35
N HIS A 239 18.27 21.81 -2.80
CA HIS A 239 19.17 21.49 -1.71
C HIS A 239 20.22 20.48 -2.18
N TYR A 240 21.49 20.68 -1.82
CA TYR A 240 22.56 19.74 -2.15
C TYR A 240 23.59 19.68 -1.04
N THR A 241 24.36 18.60 -0.98
CA THR A 241 25.47 18.48 -0.03
C THR A 241 26.77 18.73 -0.77
N ASP A 242 27.55 19.71 -0.33
CA ASP A 242 28.84 20.01 -0.94
C ASP A 242 29.88 18.90 -0.64
N ALA A 243 31.04 18.99 -1.30
CA ALA A 243 32.15 18.04 -1.09
C ALA A 243 32.70 18.04 0.35
N ALA A 244 32.38 19.07 1.15
CA ALA A 244 32.75 19.18 2.56
C ALA A 244 31.67 18.61 3.51
N GLY A 245 30.58 18.05 2.98
CA GLY A 245 29.49 17.45 3.76
C GLY A 245 28.49 18.46 4.33
N THR A 246 28.54 19.73 3.90
CA THR A 246 27.62 20.78 4.37
C THR A 246 26.40 20.86 3.45
N LYS A 247 25.20 20.95 4.03
CA LYS A 247 23.95 21.17 3.28
C LYS A 247 23.89 22.62 2.79
N GLN A 248 23.78 22.80 1.48
CA GLN A 248 23.64 24.08 0.80
C GLN A 248 22.24 24.18 0.17
N THR A 249 21.77 25.42 -0.01
CA THR A 249 20.51 25.72 -0.70
C THR A 249 20.79 26.69 -1.84
N GLY A 250 20.43 26.30 -3.07
CA GLY A 250 20.40 27.18 -4.24
C GLY A 250 18.98 27.55 -4.62
N ASN A 251 18.82 28.59 -5.45
CA ASN A 251 17.53 29.03 -5.95
C ASN A 251 17.55 29.01 -7.48
N MET A 252 16.45 28.55 -8.07
CA MET A 252 16.24 28.48 -9.52
C MET A 252 14.98 29.26 -9.88
N ASN A 253 15.06 30.07 -10.94
CA ASN A 253 13.88 30.76 -11.45
C ASN A 253 13.02 29.78 -12.25
N VAL A 254 11.72 29.77 -11.95
CA VAL A 254 10.71 28.94 -12.57
C VAL A 254 9.62 29.82 -13.15
N THR A 255 9.32 29.66 -14.43
CA THR A 255 8.20 30.34 -15.09
C THR A 255 7.00 29.40 -15.19
N VAL A 256 5.83 29.83 -14.75
CA VAL A 256 4.60 29.01 -14.73
C VAL A 256 3.76 29.29 -15.98
N TYR A 257 3.38 28.26 -16.72
CA TYR A 257 2.43 28.34 -17.83
C TYR A 257 1.25 27.40 -17.61
N ASP A 258 0.10 27.74 -18.18
CA ASP A 258 -1.10 26.91 -18.06
C ASP A 258 -0.97 25.61 -18.89
N SER A 259 -0.49 25.69 -20.14
CA SER A 259 -0.37 24.54 -21.05
C SER A 259 0.82 24.65 -22.02
N TYR A 260 1.13 23.57 -22.73
CA TYR A 260 2.16 23.55 -23.79
C TYR A 260 1.92 24.62 -24.85
N ASP A 261 0.68 24.81 -25.29
CA ASP A 261 0.33 25.81 -26.29
C ASP A 261 0.60 27.24 -25.82
N LYS A 262 0.34 27.51 -24.54
CA LYS A 262 0.60 28.83 -23.94
C LYS A 262 2.09 29.09 -23.81
N TRP A 263 2.87 28.07 -23.46
CA TRP A 263 4.32 28.17 -23.42
C TRP A 263 4.91 28.39 -24.82
N LEU A 264 4.52 27.60 -25.82
CA LEU A 264 4.92 27.78 -27.21
C LEU A 264 4.51 29.16 -27.73
N ALA A 265 3.31 29.62 -27.39
CA ALA A 265 2.80 30.92 -27.82
C ALA A 265 3.61 32.09 -27.25
N ALA A 266 4.23 31.92 -26.08
CA ALA A 266 5.06 32.93 -25.42
C ALA A 266 6.45 33.10 -26.06
N SER A 267 6.90 32.15 -26.88
CA SER A 267 8.16 32.27 -27.62
C SER A 267 8.11 33.37 -28.67
N THR A 268 9.21 34.11 -28.77
CA THR A 268 9.43 35.16 -29.77
C THR A 268 10.14 34.63 -31.03
N ALA A 269 10.52 33.35 -31.07
CA ALA A 269 11.20 32.74 -32.21
C ALA A 269 10.25 32.54 -33.41
N THR A 270 10.82 32.49 -34.63
CA THR A 270 10.08 32.16 -35.86
C THR A 270 10.86 31.10 -36.64
N PRO A 271 10.38 29.84 -36.74
CA PRO A 271 9.15 29.31 -36.17
C PRO A 271 9.17 29.32 -34.63
N LYS A 272 7.99 29.35 -33.98
CA LYS A 272 7.89 29.35 -32.52
C LYS A 272 8.56 28.09 -31.98
N SER A 273 9.36 28.26 -30.93
CA SER A 273 10.10 27.19 -30.26
C SER A 273 9.83 27.18 -28.76
N TYR A 274 10.11 26.06 -28.11
CA TYR A 274 10.02 25.94 -26.67
C TYR A 274 11.25 26.55 -26.02
N ASP A 275 11.22 27.86 -25.73
CA ASP A 275 12.40 28.55 -25.21
C ASP A 275 12.43 28.53 -23.66
N ILE A 276 13.60 28.22 -23.11
CA ILE A 276 13.91 28.31 -21.68
C ILE A 276 15.21 29.10 -21.55
N ALA A 277 15.21 30.10 -20.67
CA ALA A 277 16.42 30.86 -20.39
C ALA A 277 17.47 29.99 -19.67
N ASP A 278 18.74 30.31 -19.88
CA ASP A 278 19.86 29.56 -19.30
C ASP A 278 19.80 29.60 -17.76
N GLY A 279 19.85 28.44 -17.11
CA GLY A 279 19.72 28.30 -15.65
C GLY A 279 18.29 28.42 -15.11
N GLU A 280 17.28 28.59 -15.96
CA GLU A 280 15.87 28.64 -15.55
C GLU A 280 15.16 27.30 -15.83
N ALA A 281 13.96 27.17 -15.24
CA ALA A 281 13.01 26.10 -15.49
C ALA A 281 11.61 26.65 -15.82
N VAL A 282 10.75 25.79 -16.35
CA VAL A 282 9.38 26.08 -16.72
C VAL A 282 8.47 25.05 -16.07
N LEU A 283 7.40 25.48 -15.40
CA LEU A 283 6.35 24.60 -14.88
C LEU A 283 5.10 24.70 -15.76
N ILE A 284 4.56 23.55 -16.12
CA ILE A 284 3.34 23.44 -16.92
C ILE A 284 2.25 22.90 -16.02
N ARG A 285 1.20 23.70 -15.82
CA ARG A 285 0.17 23.40 -14.82
C ARG A 285 -0.75 22.26 -15.22
N ASP A 286 -1.18 22.24 -16.48
CA ASP A 286 -2.09 21.21 -16.99
C ASP A 286 -1.48 19.81 -16.88
N THR A 287 -0.19 19.65 -17.21
CA THR A 287 0.50 18.36 -17.10
C THR A 287 1.29 18.18 -15.82
N GLY A 288 1.43 19.17 -14.96
CA GLY A 288 2.25 19.07 -13.74
C GLY A 288 3.70 18.69 -14.03
N GLU A 289 4.30 19.26 -15.08
CA GLU A 289 5.68 18.99 -15.50
C GLU A 289 6.58 20.18 -15.28
N MET A 290 7.76 19.95 -14.71
CA MET A 290 8.80 20.94 -14.56
C MET A 290 9.93 20.65 -15.55
N VAL A 291 10.09 21.52 -16.54
CA VAL A 291 11.06 21.42 -17.63
C VAL A 291 12.27 22.28 -17.33
N PHE A 292 13.46 21.71 -17.43
CA PHE A 292 14.71 22.39 -17.08
C PHE A 292 15.52 22.73 -18.33
N SER A 293 16.16 23.90 -18.31
CA SER A 293 17.25 24.20 -19.24
C SER A 293 18.41 23.22 -19.04
N LYS A 294 19.24 23.05 -20.07
CA LYS A 294 20.38 22.11 -20.00
C LYS A 294 21.31 22.40 -18.83
N SER A 295 21.68 23.67 -18.64
CA SER A 295 22.54 24.11 -17.54
C SER A 295 21.90 23.91 -16.15
N ALA A 296 20.59 24.12 -16.03
CA ALA A 296 19.86 23.86 -14.79
C ALA A 296 19.87 22.36 -14.45
N ALA A 297 19.59 21.49 -15.44
CA ALA A 297 19.63 20.04 -15.25
C ALA A 297 21.05 19.52 -14.93
N ASP A 298 22.08 20.07 -15.59
CA ASP A 298 23.49 19.74 -15.32
C ASP A 298 23.88 20.16 -13.89
N THR A 299 23.37 21.29 -13.41
CA THR A 299 23.62 21.77 -12.03
C THR A 299 22.98 20.85 -10.99
N LEU A 300 21.75 20.40 -11.23
CA LEU A 300 21.05 19.49 -10.33
C LEU A 300 21.71 18.10 -10.29
N SER A 301 22.06 17.56 -11.45
CA SER A 301 22.69 16.24 -11.57
C SER A 301 24.12 16.20 -11.02
N THR A 302 24.93 17.23 -11.29
CA THR A 302 26.33 17.30 -10.81
C THR A 302 26.38 17.38 -9.28
N ASN A 303 25.50 18.17 -8.67
CA ASN A 303 25.47 18.36 -7.22
C ASN A 303 24.61 17.32 -6.48
N LYS A 304 23.96 16.40 -7.20
CA LYS A 304 22.99 15.44 -6.65
C LYS A 304 21.94 16.14 -5.79
N ALA A 305 21.36 17.21 -6.34
CA ALA A 305 20.43 18.05 -5.61
C ALA A 305 19.05 17.39 -5.45
N SER A 306 18.36 17.75 -4.36
CA SER A 306 16.93 17.50 -4.13
C SER A 306 16.14 18.80 -4.23
N LEU A 307 14.89 18.71 -4.65
CA LEU A 307 13.95 19.83 -4.79
C LEU A 307 12.70 19.52 -3.97
N ASP A 308 12.27 20.48 -3.16
CA ASP A 308 10.98 20.41 -2.49
C ASP A 308 9.97 21.27 -3.26
N ILE A 309 9.09 20.62 -4.01
CA ILE A 309 8.08 21.29 -4.83
C ILE A 309 6.75 21.22 -4.09
N SER A 310 6.22 22.38 -3.72
CA SER A 310 4.89 22.49 -3.14
C SER A 310 3.90 23.05 -4.15
N TYR A 311 2.70 22.48 -4.21
CA TYR A 311 1.67 22.91 -5.15
C TYR A 311 0.26 22.63 -4.61
N THR A 312 -0.72 23.35 -5.14
CA THR A 312 -2.13 23.11 -4.84
C THR A 312 -2.80 22.39 -6.02
N LYS A 313 -3.63 21.39 -5.72
CA LYS A 313 -4.53 20.75 -6.68
C LYS A 313 -5.94 20.68 -6.11
N THR A 314 -6.91 21.05 -6.93
CA THR A 314 -8.34 20.91 -6.67
C THR A 314 -8.96 20.02 -7.74
N GLY A 315 -9.75 19.04 -7.30
CA GLY A 315 -10.36 18.08 -8.18
C GLY A 315 -9.52 16.82 -8.34
N PHE A 316 -10.12 15.68 -8.01
CA PHE A 316 -9.52 14.35 -8.18
C PHE A 316 -10.49 13.45 -8.92
N THR A 317 -9.97 12.61 -9.81
CA THR A 317 -10.77 11.67 -10.61
C THR A 317 -10.90 10.32 -9.92
N ASN A 318 -11.92 9.57 -10.29
CA ASN A 318 -12.09 8.20 -9.82
C ASN A 318 -10.87 7.33 -10.19
N GLY A 319 -10.34 6.59 -9.22
CA GLY A 319 -9.16 5.73 -9.40
C GLY A 319 -7.84 6.43 -9.10
N GLU A 320 -7.83 7.76 -8.94
CA GLU A 320 -6.63 8.52 -8.60
C GLU A 320 -6.19 8.23 -7.14
N LEU A 321 -4.87 8.14 -6.91
CA LEU A 321 -4.32 7.88 -5.58
C LEU A 321 -4.51 9.08 -4.66
N ARG A 322 -4.87 8.84 -3.40
CA ARG A 322 -4.95 9.90 -2.40
C ARG A 322 -3.55 10.37 -1.98
N PRO A 323 -3.27 11.69 -1.98
CA PRO A 323 -1.94 12.23 -1.63
C PRO A 323 -1.56 11.94 -0.18
N GLU A 324 -2.56 11.74 0.67
CA GLU A 324 -2.50 11.42 2.09
C GLU A 324 -1.50 10.30 2.48
N TYR A 325 -1.25 9.35 1.57
CA TYR A 325 -0.43 8.16 1.86
C TYR A 325 1.00 8.27 1.31
N TYR A 326 1.27 9.25 0.46
CA TYR A 326 2.51 9.37 -0.30
C TYR A 326 3.32 10.60 0.06
N TYR A 327 2.64 11.71 0.42
CA TYR A 327 3.28 13.01 0.55
C TYR A 327 2.87 13.70 1.84
N ASN A 328 3.69 14.69 2.22
CA ASN A 328 3.25 15.70 3.15
C ASN A 328 2.17 16.54 2.47
N CYS A 329 0.95 16.52 2.98
CA CYS A 329 -0.14 17.27 2.37
C CYS A 329 -1.12 17.82 3.41
N THR A 330 -1.80 18.90 3.04
CA THR A 330 -2.85 19.51 3.86
C THR A 330 -4.13 19.51 3.04
N ASN A 331 -5.16 18.84 3.54
CA ASN A 331 -6.49 18.93 2.94
C ASN A 331 -7.09 20.29 3.30
N ILE A 332 -7.30 21.12 2.27
CA ILE A 332 -7.83 22.48 2.39
C ILE A 332 -9.28 22.61 1.88
N THR A 333 -9.97 21.48 1.74
CA THR A 333 -11.37 21.42 1.27
C THR A 333 -12.29 22.19 2.23
N ASP A 334 -12.11 22.01 3.54
CA ASP A 334 -12.69 22.90 4.55
C ASP A 334 -11.65 23.94 4.97
N LYS A 335 -11.78 25.16 4.44
CA LYS A 335 -10.88 26.27 4.75
C LYS A 335 -10.82 26.62 6.23
N ASN A 336 -11.84 26.26 7.01
CA ASN A 336 -11.89 26.55 8.44
C ASN A 336 -11.18 25.47 9.29
N ASN A 337 -11.06 24.24 8.77
CA ASN A 337 -10.46 23.11 9.47
C ASN A 337 -9.54 22.31 8.53
N PRO A 338 -8.37 22.87 8.16
CA PRO A 338 -7.42 22.15 7.32
C PRO A 338 -6.88 20.91 8.05
N LEU A 339 -6.91 19.75 7.40
CA LEU A 339 -6.36 18.51 7.94
C LEU A 339 -4.96 18.28 7.41
N LYS A 340 -3.96 18.33 8.29
CA LYS A 340 -2.56 18.12 7.94
C LYS A 340 -2.19 16.64 8.02
N TYR A 341 -1.45 16.17 7.02
CA TYR A 341 -0.92 14.83 6.91
C TYR A 341 0.58 14.90 6.69
N GLU A 342 1.34 14.29 7.61
CA GLU A 342 2.80 14.22 7.56
C GLU A 342 3.20 12.77 7.31
N LYS A 343 3.80 12.52 6.14
CA LYS A 343 4.44 11.25 5.77
C LYS A 343 5.96 11.28 5.99
N TYR A 344 6.56 12.46 5.93
CA TYR A 344 7.99 12.67 6.15
C TYR A 344 8.21 13.68 7.27
N ASP A 345 9.17 13.39 8.15
CA ASP A 345 9.61 14.30 9.19
C ASP A 345 10.37 15.51 8.60
N LYS A 346 10.71 16.48 9.45
CA LYS A 346 11.47 17.69 9.04
C LYS A 346 12.88 17.39 8.52
N ASN A 347 13.40 16.19 8.76
CA ASN A 347 14.71 15.74 8.31
C ASN A 347 14.62 14.90 7.02
N GLY A 348 13.41 14.65 6.51
CA GLY A 348 13.15 13.83 5.31
C GLY A 348 13.00 12.32 5.60
N ASN A 349 12.92 11.89 6.86
CA ASN A 349 12.71 10.48 7.19
C ASN A 349 11.22 10.12 7.11
N GLN A 350 10.91 8.95 6.56
CA GLN A 350 9.54 8.43 6.47
C GLN A 350 8.98 8.11 7.85
N ILE A 351 7.76 8.59 8.11
CA ILE A 351 6.96 8.23 9.28
C ILE A 351 6.21 6.95 8.93
N TYR A 352 6.58 5.87 9.62
CA TYR A 352 5.95 4.56 9.48
C TYR A 352 4.66 4.49 10.30
N GLN A 353 3.63 3.87 9.72
CA GLN A 353 2.33 3.63 10.34
C GLN A 353 2.11 2.14 10.54
N ASP A 354 2.91 1.55 11.42
CA ASP A 354 2.99 0.11 11.64
C ASP A 354 1.84 -0.38 12.53
N ILE A 355 1.12 -1.41 12.06
CA ILE A 355 0.07 -2.13 12.76
C ILE A 355 0.67 -3.44 13.27
N ASP A 356 0.85 -3.51 14.58
CA ASP A 356 1.50 -4.65 15.24
C ASP A 356 0.49 -5.59 15.87
N TYR A 357 0.66 -6.88 15.60
CA TYR A 357 -0.09 -7.96 16.23
C TYR A 357 0.79 -8.68 17.23
N VAL A 358 0.27 -8.92 18.43
CA VAL A 358 0.98 -9.73 19.44
C VAL A 358 0.75 -11.21 19.09
N VAL A 359 1.78 -11.87 18.57
CA VAL A 359 1.70 -13.25 18.06
C VAL A 359 2.28 -14.29 19.01
N ALA A 360 3.03 -13.85 20.02
CA ALA A 360 3.49 -14.66 21.14
C ALA A 360 3.88 -13.76 22.32
N ALA A 361 4.20 -14.36 23.46
CA ALA A 361 4.71 -13.63 24.62
C ALA A 361 5.97 -12.82 24.25
N ASN A 362 5.91 -11.50 24.42
CA ASN A 362 6.96 -10.54 24.07
C ASN A 362 7.37 -10.54 22.58
N GLN A 363 6.50 -10.98 21.68
CA GLN A 363 6.74 -10.92 20.24
C GLN A 363 5.58 -10.25 19.52
N THR A 364 5.89 -9.17 18.81
CA THR A 364 4.98 -8.49 17.89
C THR A 364 5.41 -8.74 16.46
N LEU A 365 4.42 -8.76 15.56
CA LEU A 365 4.62 -8.82 14.12
C LEU A 365 3.87 -7.66 13.49
N THR A 366 4.59 -6.83 12.72
CA THR A 366 3.98 -5.80 11.89
C THR A 366 3.32 -6.46 10.68
N VAL A 367 1.99 -6.40 10.60
CA VAL A 367 1.21 -7.14 9.59
C VAL A 367 0.93 -6.32 8.34
N ASN A 368 0.89 -5.00 8.44
CA ASN A 368 0.55 -4.14 7.32
C ASN A 368 1.77 -3.84 6.42
N THR A 369 1.45 -3.50 5.19
CA THR A 369 2.38 -2.98 4.20
C THR A 369 1.86 -1.63 3.74
N GLU A 370 2.68 -0.59 3.79
CA GLU A 370 2.24 0.75 3.38
C GLU A 370 2.12 0.88 1.85
N ALA A 371 1.11 1.60 1.36
CA ALA A 371 0.90 1.83 -0.07
C ALA A 371 2.14 2.41 -0.77
N SER A 372 2.86 3.31 -0.12
CA SER A 372 4.09 3.93 -0.64
C SER A 372 5.19 2.94 -0.97
N ASN A 373 5.18 1.75 -0.35
CA ASN A 373 6.19 0.71 -0.56
C ASN A 373 5.84 -0.22 -1.73
N VAL A 374 4.60 -0.20 -2.21
CA VAL A 374 4.09 -1.11 -3.25
C VAL A 374 3.67 -0.34 -4.50
N PHE A 375 2.76 0.60 -4.35
CA PHE A 375 2.13 1.32 -5.44
C PHE A 375 2.88 2.62 -5.67
N ASP A 376 3.58 2.73 -6.80
CA ASP A 376 4.17 4.00 -7.17
C ASP A 376 3.12 4.94 -7.76
N HIS A 377 3.17 6.21 -7.37
CA HIS A 377 2.27 7.22 -7.92
C HIS A 377 2.57 7.46 -9.42
N GLY A 378 3.84 7.32 -9.83
CA GLY A 378 4.25 7.62 -11.21
C GLY A 378 3.68 6.64 -12.22
N LEU A 379 3.36 5.41 -11.81
CA LEU A 379 2.98 4.32 -12.71
C LEU A 379 1.72 4.63 -13.55
N SER A 380 0.66 5.19 -12.98
CA SER A 380 -0.52 5.53 -13.80
C SER A 380 -0.21 6.64 -14.79
N ARG A 381 0.54 7.65 -14.36
CA ARG A 381 0.94 8.77 -15.23
C ARG A 381 1.80 8.30 -16.40
N ASP A 382 2.64 7.32 -16.13
CA ASP A 382 3.48 6.67 -17.13
C ASP A 382 2.65 5.88 -18.15
N VAL A 383 1.60 5.18 -17.69
CA VAL A 383 0.64 4.53 -18.58
C VAL A 383 -0.15 5.55 -19.40
N ASP A 384 -0.58 6.67 -18.80
CA ASP A 384 -1.27 7.75 -19.51
C ASP A 384 -0.38 8.36 -20.61
N GLU A 385 0.91 8.56 -20.35
CA GLU A 385 1.82 9.06 -21.38
C GLU A 385 2.07 8.05 -22.51
N LEU A 386 2.10 6.75 -22.21
CA LEU A 386 2.16 5.70 -23.23
C LEU A 386 0.90 5.73 -24.11
N ILE A 387 -0.28 5.91 -23.50
CA ILE A 387 -1.57 6.07 -24.18
C ILE A 387 -1.53 7.30 -25.09
N ASP A 388 -1.12 8.46 -24.57
CA ASP A 388 -1.03 9.73 -25.32
C ASP A 388 -0.06 9.63 -26.50
N ALA A 389 1.08 8.95 -26.32
CA ALA A 389 2.06 8.74 -27.38
C ALA A 389 1.49 7.88 -28.53
N VAL A 390 0.74 6.82 -28.21
CA VAL A 390 0.06 6.00 -29.22
C VAL A 390 -1.06 6.78 -29.90
N GLN A 391 -1.87 7.51 -29.14
CA GLN A 391 -2.96 8.31 -29.69
C GLN A 391 -2.42 9.36 -30.66
N ARG A 392 -1.34 10.06 -30.29
CA ARG A 392 -0.67 11.03 -31.18
C ARG A 392 -0.14 10.39 -32.46
N SER A 393 0.43 9.19 -32.37
CA SER A 393 0.86 8.42 -33.55
C SER A 393 -0.33 8.09 -34.46
N LEU A 394 -1.45 7.62 -33.90
CA LEU A 394 -2.66 7.31 -34.64
C LEU A 394 -3.28 8.54 -35.31
N ASP A 395 -3.35 9.67 -34.59
CA ASP A 395 -3.88 10.92 -35.11
C ASP A 395 -3.02 11.46 -36.26
N ALA A 396 -1.68 11.39 -36.14
CA ALA A 396 -0.78 11.78 -37.21
C ALA A 396 -0.92 10.90 -38.47
N GLU A 397 -1.09 9.58 -38.32
CA GLU A 397 -1.39 8.67 -39.44
C GLU A 397 -2.75 8.99 -40.09
N GLN A 398 -3.77 9.34 -39.29
CA GLN A 398 -5.09 9.73 -39.79
C GLN A 398 -5.00 11.02 -40.60
N LYS A 399 -4.26 12.04 -40.12
CA LYS A 399 -4.02 13.29 -40.87
C LYS A 399 -3.38 13.04 -42.24
N VAL A 400 -2.38 12.14 -42.31
CA VAL A 400 -1.75 11.76 -43.59
C VAL A 400 -2.76 11.10 -44.52
N THR A 401 -3.58 10.18 -43.98
CA THR A 401 -4.62 9.47 -44.73
C THR A 401 -5.67 10.44 -45.29
N ASP A 402 -6.11 11.40 -44.49
CA ASP A 402 -7.10 12.40 -44.88
C ASP A 402 -6.57 13.32 -45.97
N LEU A 403 -5.32 13.79 -45.85
CA LEU A 403 -4.67 14.59 -46.89
C LEU A 403 -4.46 13.82 -48.20
N GLU A 404 -4.11 12.53 -48.12
CA GLU A 404 -4.02 11.65 -49.29
C GLU A 404 -5.39 11.38 -49.93
N ALA A 405 -6.47 11.36 -49.14
CA ALA A 405 -7.84 11.29 -49.64
C ALA A 405 -8.26 12.60 -50.32
N MET A 406 -7.93 13.77 -49.75
CA MET A 406 -8.18 15.08 -50.35
C MET A 406 -7.50 15.23 -51.71
N LYS A 407 -6.28 14.67 -51.87
CA LYS A 407 -5.58 14.64 -53.16
C LYS A 407 -6.39 13.97 -54.27
N LYS A 408 -7.23 12.99 -53.93
CA LYS A 408 -8.06 12.21 -54.88
C LYS A 408 -9.41 12.87 -55.19
N MET A 409 -9.80 13.93 -54.48
CA MET A 409 -11.08 14.61 -54.70
C MET A 409 -11.01 15.57 -55.89
N GLN A 410 -12.10 15.64 -56.66
CA GLN A 410 -12.18 16.42 -57.90
C GLN A 410 -12.04 17.94 -57.68
N GLU A 411 -12.37 18.41 -56.48
CA GLU A 411 -12.30 19.82 -56.06
C GLU A 411 -10.86 20.33 -55.90
N TYR A 412 -9.88 19.44 -55.73
CA TYR A 412 -8.46 19.79 -55.52
C TYR A 412 -7.56 19.39 -56.70
N SER A 413 -8.15 19.10 -57.88
CA SER A 413 -7.40 18.63 -59.06
C SER A 413 -6.60 19.70 -59.83
N SER A 414 -6.65 20.97 -59.41
CA SER A 414 -5.83 22.02 -60.05
C SER A 414 -4.34 21.88 -59.67
N ASP A 415 -3.43 22.12 -60.62
CA ASP A 415 -1.98 21.96 -60.45
C ASP A 415 -1.42 22.67 -59.19
N ASP A 416 -1.86 23.91 -58.91
CA ASP A 416 -1.43 24.66 -57.72
C ASP A 416 -1.89 24.03 -56.39
N CYS A 417 -3.10 23.43 -56.37
CA CYS A 417 -3.61 22.72 -55.20
C CYS A 417 -2.87 21.40 -55.00
N GLN A 418 -2.55 20.69 -56.07
CA GLN A 418 -1.81 19.42 -55.99
C GLN A 418 -0.39 19.65 -55.46
N ALA A 419 0.31 20.68 -55.94
CA ALA A 419 1.64 21.05 -55.43
C ALA A 419 1.59 21.47 -53.94
N SER A 420 0.59 22.27 -53.54
CA SER A 420 0.44 22.67 -52.14
C SER A 420 0.08 21.47 -51.26
N LEU A 421 -0.82 20.58 -51.70
CA LEU A 421 -1.16 19.34 -50.98
C LEU A 421 0.04 18.40 -50.82
N GLU A 422 0.97 18.36 -51.77
CA GLU A 422 2.21 17.59 -51.62
C GLU A 422 3.11 18.17 -50.50
N GLU A 423 3.18 19.50 -50.38
CA GLU A 423 3.87 20.16 -49.27
C GLU A 423 3.17 19.87 -47.92
N TRP A 424 1.83 19.89 -47.87
CA TRP A 424 1.05 19.51 -46.69
C TRP A 424 1.25 18.05 -46.29
N ILE A 425 1.24 17.13 -47.26
CA ILE A 425 1.49 15.69 -47.02
C ILE A 425 2.92 15.48 -46.53
N ALA A 426 3.90 16.21 -47.07
CA ALA A 426 5.29 16.13 -46.62
C ALA A 426 5.43 16.60 -45.15
N ALA A 427 4.76 17.70 -44.78
CA ALA A 427 4.71 18.17 -43.39
C ALA A 427 4.02 17.17 -42.46
N ALA A 428 2.89 16.58 -42.88
CA ALA A 428 2.17 15.58 -42.09
C ALA A 428 2.96 14.27 -41.94
N LYS A 429 3.67 13.83 -42.99
CA LYS A 429 4.59 12.68 -42.91
C LYS A 429 5.74 12.95 -41.93
N LYS A 430 6.28 14.17 -41.92
CA LYS A 430 7.28 14.59 -40.95
C LYS A 430 6.76 14.55 -39.51
N GLU A 431 5.52 15.05 -39.27
CA GLU A 431 4.86 14.96 -37.95
C GLU A 431 4.66 13.49 -37.52
N ARG A 432 4.18 12.64 -38.42
CA ARG A 432 4.02 11.21 -38.18
C ARG A 432 5.34 10.52 -37.83
N ASP A 433 6.40 10.79 -38.58
CA ASP A 433 7.71 10.21 -38.32
C ASP A 433 8.25 10.64 -36.94
N TYR A 434 8.00 11.89 -36.55
CA TYR A 434 8.30 12.39 -35.21
C TYR A 434 7.46 11.76 -34.09
N ALA A 435 6.16 11.55 -34.32
CA ALA A 435 5.29 10.87 -33.36
C ALA A 435 5.68 9.40 -33.18
N ASN A 436 6.04 8.71 -34.27
CA ASN A 436 6.50 7.32 -34.23
C ASN A 436 7.87 7.19 -33.53
N ASP A 437 8.82 8.07 -33.83
CA ASP A 437 10.12 8.14 -33.13
C ASP A 437 9.93 8.43 -31.63
N ASN A 438 8.99 9.32 -31.28
CA ASN A 438 8.65 9.58 -29.88
C ASN A 438 8.16 8.31 -29.19
N MET A 439 7.13 7.69 -29.75
CA MET A 439 6.49 6.51 -29.20
C MET A 439 7.54 5.42 -28.94
N GLN A 440 8.40 5.13 -29.92
CA GLN A 440 9.45 4.13 -29.75
C GLN A 440 10.43 4.46 -28.62
N LYS A 441 10.95 5.69 -28.58
CA LYS A 441 11.91 6.10 -27.55
C LYS A 441 11.28 6.08 -26.16
N LEU A 442 10.04 6.54 -26.07
CA LEU A 442 9.26 6.58 -24.86
C LEU A 442 9.05 5.16 -24.33
N TYR A 443 8.57 4.24 -25.18
CA TYR A 443 8.38 2.82 -24.84
C TYR A 443 9.68 2.17 -24.35
N ASN A 444 10.81 2.45 -25.00
CA ASN A 444 12.12 1.95 -24.57
C ASN A 444 12.54 2.49 -23.19
N SER A 445 12.33 3.77 -22.93
CA SER A 445 12.59 4.37 -21.61
C SER A 445 11.69 3.76 -20.53
N TYR A 446 10.42 3.52 -20.88
CA TYR A 446 9.42 3.00 -19.96
C TYR A 446 9.62 1.54 -19.55
N ILE A 447 10.31 0.74 -20.36
CA ILE A 447 10.75 -0.60 -19.95
C ILE A 447 11.64 -0.50 -18.69
N GLY A 448 12.57 0.47 -18.65
CA GLY A 448 13.43 0.70 -17.48
C GLY A 448 12.67 1.18 -16.25
N ASN A 449 11.67 2.05 -16.44
CA ASN A 449 10.80 2.50 -15.35
C ASN A 449 9.95 1.34 -14.81
N CYS A 450 9.38 0.51 -15.68
CA CYS A 450 8.65 -0.70 -15.30
C CYS A 450 9.53 -1.67 -14.50
N ASP A 451 10.79 -1.84 -14.86
CA ASP A 451 11.74 -2.66 -14.11
C ASP A 451 11.98 -2.11 -12.70
N THR A 452 12.04 -0.78 -12.55
CA THR A 452 12.14 -0.12 -11.24
C THR A 452 10.89 -0.33 -10.39
N TYR A 453 9.70 -0.19 -10.98
CA TYR A 453 8.44 -0.48 -10.29
C TYR A 453 8.32 -1.95 -9.89
N LEU A 454 8.75 -2.88 -10.77
CA LEU A 454 8.79 -4.31 -10.47
C LEU A 454 9.75 -4.61 -9.31
N GLN A 455 10.92 -3.98 -9.25
CA GLN A 455 11.84 -4.15 -8.13
C GLN A 455 11.20 -3.76 -6.80
N LYS A 456 10.49 -2.62 -6.76
CA LYS A 456 9.77 -2.15 -5.57
C LYS A 456 8.68 -3.13 -5.13
N VAL A 457 7.85 -3.60 -6.06
CA VAL A 457 6.81 -4.61 -5.79
C VAL A 457 7.42 -5.95 -5.33
N ASN A 458 8.54 -6.37 -5.94
CA ASN A 458 9.25 -7.60 -5.56
C ASN A 458 9.82 -7.52 -4.14
N LEU A 459 10.36 -6.35 -3.75
CA LEU A 459 10.85 -6.12 -2.40
C LEU A 459 9.71 -6.19 -1.38
N ALA A 460 8.55 -5.59 -1.68
CA ALA A 460 7.38 -5.69 -0.82
C ALA A 460 6.83 -7.12 -0.72
N LEU A 461 6.80 -7.86 -1.83
CA LEU A 461 6.40 -9.28 -1.83
C LEU A 461 7.36 -10.13 -0.98
N THR A 462 8.66 -9.86 -1.08
CA THR A 462 9.69 -10.55 -0.29
C THR A 462 9.54 -10.23 1.20
N ASP A 463 9.25 -8.97 1.56
CA ASP A 463 9.00 -8.55 2.93
C ASP A 463 7.78 -9.29 3.52
N VAL A 464 6.64 -9.29 2.81
CA VAL A 464 5.42 -10.02 3.22
C VAL A 464 5.67 -11.52 3.33
N GLY A 465 6.40 -12.11 2.38
CA GLY A 465 6.78 -13.53 2.42
C GLY A 465 7.66 -13.86 3.63
N SER A 466 8.62 -12.99 3.98
CA SER A 466 9.48 -13.17 5.15
C SER A 466 8.69 -13.08 6.47
N LYS A 467 7.73 -12.14 6.55
CA LYS A 467 6.78 -12.01 7.67
C LYS A 467 5.91 -13.27 7.79
N GLY A 468 5.40 -13.79 6.67
CA GLY A 468 4.63 -15.02 6.61
C GLY A 468 5.42 -16.24 7.12
N GLN A 469 6.69 -16.39 6.72
CA GLN A 469 7.55 -17.47 7.23
C GLN A 469 7.81 -17.34 8.73
N SER A 470 8.09 -16.13 9.22
CA SER A 470 8.29 -15.87 10.64
C SER A 470 7.03 -16.18 11.47
N LEU A 471 5.86 -15.82 10.93
CA LEU A 471 4.56 -16.12 11.52
C LEU A 471 4.31 -17.62 11.57
N ALA A 472 4.61 -18.36 10.49
CA ALA A 472 4.46 -19.82 10.44
C ALA A 472 5.36 -20.54 11.46
N LEU A 473 6.61 -20.08 11.65
CA LEU A 473 7.49 -20.59 12.70
C LEU A 473 6.92 -20.32 14.10
N THR A 474 6.39 -19.12 14.31
CA THR A 474 5.76 -18.72 15.59
C THR A 474 4.52 -19.56 15.85
N LYS A 475 3.69 -19.82 14.83
CA LYS A 475 2.51 -20.69 14.89
C LYS A 475 2.85 -22.10 15.35
N ASN A 476 3.87 -22.72 14.74
CA ASN A 476 4.32 -24.05 15.14
C ASN A 476 4.80 -24.06 16.60
N ARG A 477 5.52 -23.02 17.05
CA ARG A 477 5.97 -22.91 18.44
C ARG A 477 4.78 -22.75 19.39
N MET A 478 3.82 -21.87 19.09
CA MET A 478 2.63 -21.67 19.91
C MET A 478 1.76 -22.92 19.98
N SER A 479 1.62 -23.68 18.88
CA SER A 479 0.95 -24.99 18.89
C SER A 479 1.61 -25.97 19.86
N ASN A 480 2.94 -26.11 19.79
CA ASN A 480 3.67 -26.99 20.70
C ASN A 480 3.58 -26.54 22.16
N GLU A 481 3.63 -25.23 22.42
CA GLU A 481 3.44 -24.66 23.76
C GLU A 481 2.02 -24.89 24.27
N GLN A 482 1.00 -24.76 23.42
CA GLN A 482 -0.40 -25.04 23.74
C GLN A 482 -0.56 -26.50 24.19
N GLU A 483 -0.11 -27.46 23.37
CA GLU A 483 -0.15 -28.89 23.68
C GLU A 483 0.58 -29.19 25.00
N THR A 484 1.78 -28.63 25.19
CA THR A 484 2.56 -28.83 26.42
C THR A 484 1.81 -28.29 27.66
N MET A 485 1.18 -27.12 27.55
CA MET A 485 0.43 -26.53 28.66
C MET A 485 -0.87 -27.28 28.94
N GLU A 486 -1.53 -27.81 27.92
CA GLU A 486 -2.69 -28.70 28.07
C GLU A 486 -2.32 -30.00 28.79
N GLU A 487 -1.21 -30.64 28.40
CA GLU A 487 -0.69 -31.83 29.07
C GLU A 487 -0.33 -31.56 30.53
N LEU A 488 0.36 -30.45 30.82
CA LEU A 488 0.72 -30.06 32.18
C LEU A 488 -0.52 -29.76 33.03
N LYS A 489 -1.53 -29.09 32.45
CA LYS A 489 -2.81 -28.83 33.10
C LYS A 489 -3.55 -30.13 33.40
N SER A 490 -3.65 -31.04 32.43
CA SER A 490 -4.26 -32.36 32.60
C SER A 490 -3.54 -33.16 33.69
N LYS A 491 -2.21 -33.25 33.64
CA LYS A 491 -1.41 -33.92 34.67
C LYS A 491 -1.57 -33.29 36.05
N ASN A 492 -1.76 -31.98 36.14
CA ASN A 492 -1.96 -31.29 37.41
C ASN A 492 -3.38 -31.45 37.96
N GLU A 493 -4.40 -31.51 37.10
CA GLU A 493 -5.81 -31.47 37.51
C GLU A 493 -6.55 -32.81 37.41
N ASP A 494 -6.13 -33.74 36.56
CA ASP A 494 -6.92 -34.93 36.21
C ASP A 494 -6.50 -36.17 37.00
N ARG A 495 -7.48 -37.02 37.33
CA ARG A 495 -7.25 -38.34 37.92
C ARG A 495 -7.69 -39.41 36.94
N GLU A 496 -6.89 -40.47 36.84
CA GLU A 496 -7.31 -41.67 36.11
C GLU A 496 -8.50 -42.33 36.80
N LEU A 497 -9.53 -42.65 36.02
CA LEU A 497 -10.77 -43.22 36.54
C LEU A 497 -10.53 -44.59 37.20
N SER A 498 -9.59 -45.39 36.70
CA SER A 498 -9.17 -46.67 37.28
C SER A 498 -8.69 -46.52 38.73
N ASP A 499 -7.81 -45.56 38.98
CA ASP A 499 -7.27 -45.30 40.32
C ASP A 499 -8.37 -44.79 41.26
N ILE A 500 -9.24 -43.91 40.77
CA ILE A 500 -10.38 -43.41 41.54
C ILE A 500 -11.31 -44.56 41.92
N ILE A 501 -11.63 -45.48 41.00
CA ILE A 501 -12.51 -46.63 41.27
C ILE A 501 -11.89 -47.57 42.30
N LEU A 502 -10.58 -47.83 42.23
CA LEU A 502 -9.87 -48.65 43.20
C LEU A 502 -9.94 -48.04 44.61
N GLU A 503 -9.60 -46.77 44.73
CA GLU A 503 -9.67 -46.04 46.01
C GLU A 503 -11.10 -45.93 46.53
N TYR A 504 -12.07 -45.62 45.67
CA TYR A 504 -13.48 -45.56 46.01
C TYR A 504 -13.97 -46.90 46.57
N THR A 505 -13.62 -48.00 45.90
CA THR A 505 -14.01 -49.35 46.34
C THR A 505 -13.41 -49.70 47.69
N ALA A 506 -12.13 -49.35 47.92
CA ALA A 506 -11.47 -49.53 49.20
C ALA A 506 -12.13 -48.69 50.32
N ALA A 507 -12.38 -47.39 50.06
CA ALA A 507 -13.03 -46.48 51.00
C ALA A 507 -14.47 -46.90 51.30
N TYR A 508 -15.23 -47.33 50.29
CA TYR A 508 -16.59 -47.84 50.43
C TYR A 508 -16.60 -49.12 51.28
N THR A 509 -15.67 -50.04 51.04
CA THR A 509 -15.51 -51.26 51.85
C THR A 509 -15.16 -50.93 53.30
N ALA A 510 -14.30 -49.94 53.53
CA ALA A 510 -13.94 -49.46 54.87
C ALA A 510 -15.14 -48.80 55.58
N TYR A 511 -15.95 -48.02 54.86
CA TYR A 511 -17.18 -47.43 55.36
C TYR A 511 -18.21 -48.52 55.76
N GLN A 512 -18.43 -49.52 54.91
CA GLN A 512 -19.30 -50.66 55.20
C GLN A 512 -18.78 -51.47 56.41
N SER A 513 -17.47 -51.71 56.48
CA SER A 513 -16.84 -52.38 57.62
C SER A 513 -17.02 -51.58 58.92
N SER A 514 -16.92 -50.25 58.85
CA SER A 514 -17.14 -49.35 59.99
C SER A 514 -18.59 -49.37 60.47
N LEU A 515 -19.56 -49.40 59.55
CA LEU A 515 -20.98 -49.57 59.85
C LEU A 515 -21.28 -50.93 60.51
N GLN A 516 -20.68 -52.01 60.02
CA GLN A 516 -20.81 -53.33 60.62
C GLN A 516 -20.18 -53.40 62.01
N ALA A 517 -19.00 -52.80 62.20
CA ALA A 517 -18.34 -52.70 63.49
C ALA A 517 -19.19 -51.89 64.49
N ALA A 518 -19.77 -50.77 64.06
CA ALA A 518 -20.70 -49.97 64.87
C ALA A 518 -21.96 -50.74 65.26
N SER A 519 -22.50 -51.52 64.33
CA SER A 519 -23.64 -52.41 64.58
C SER A 519 -23.29 -53.46 65.66
N LYS A 520 -22.09 -54.07 65.59
CA LYS A 520 -21.60 -55.01 66.61
C LYS A 520 -21.37 -54.35 67.97
N VAL A 521 -20.81 -53.13 68.01
CA VAL A 521 -20.62 -52.36 69.25
C VAL A 521 -21.97 -52.01 69.90
N ASN A 522 -22.96 -51.63 69.10
CA ASN A 522 -24.33 -51.40 69.59
C ASN A 522 -25.03 -52.67 70.09
N GLN A 523 -24.64 -53.85 69.60
CA GLN A 523 -25.18 -55.14 70.05
C GLN A 523 -24.57 -55.63 71.37
N VAL A 524 -23.42 -55.10 71.81
CA VAL A 524 -22.83 -55.46 73.11
C VAL A 524 -23.58 -54.74 74.24
N THR A 525 -24.66 -55.35 74.72
CA THR A 525 -25.35 -54.89 75.93
C THR A 525 -24.70 -55.52 77.16
N LEU A 526 -24.84 -54.87 78.33
CA LEU A 526 -24.34 -55.34 79.64
C LEU A 526 -24.71 -56.80 79.98
N LEU A 527 -25.72 -57.36 79.30
CA LEU A 527 -26.19 -58.74 79.45
C LEU A 527 -25.30 -59.79 78.77
N SER A 528 -24.37 -59.42 77.87
CA SER A 528 -23.43 -60.36 77.22
C SER A 528 -22.10 -60.53 77.97
N TYR A 529 -21.90 -59.82 79.08
CA TYR A 529 -20.68 -59.88 79.91
C TYR A 529 -20.91 -60.47 81.31
N LEU A 530 -22.17 -60.80 81.63
CA LEU A 530 -22.61 -61.59 82.79
C LEU A 530 -22.95 -63.00 82.30
#